data_AF-A0A352YTX3-F1
#
_entry.id   AF-A0A352YTX3-F1
#
_cell.length_a   1.000
_cell.length_b   1.000
_cell.length_c   1.000
_cell.angle_alpha   90.00
_cell.angle_beta   90.00
_cell.angle_gamma   90.00
#
_symmetry.space_group_name_H-M   'P 1'
#
loop_
_entity.id
_entity.type
_entity.pdbx_description
1 polymer ?
#
loop_
_entity_poly.entity_id
_entity_poly.type
_entity_poly.pdbx_seq_one_letter_code
_entity_poly.pdbx_strand_id
1 'polypeptide(L)'
;MANKFNKVVLSIHAHPDDAEAWNAGVLKLLKDKGYKIVIATMTGGDLGGCNMDMEETARVRYQEAKRAAAVLDAEYYTLGGVDGFLFDTKEMRLKAISLMRKVRAGIVFTHLSCDYHTDHRTTANLVESAAMVASLDPVPVEEKPLEVTPLLYHSSPLTLSDPLGGNINPPHFYVDITSVIETKKEMLSHHI
;
A
#
# COMPACT_ATOMS: atom_id res chain seq x y z
N MET A 1 15.26 22.23 16.94
CA MET A 1 14.00 22.42 16.19
C MET A 1 13.24 21.12 16.25
N ALA A 2 11.94 21.12 16.57
CA ALA A 2 11.16 19.88 16.56
C ALA A 2 11.04 19.37 15.12
N ASN A 3 11.37 18.10 14.86
CA ASN A 3 11.16 17.50 13.55
C ASN A 3 9.66 17.60 13.20
N LYS A 4 9.36 18.24 12.08
CA LYS A 4 7.98 18.39 11.60
C LYS A 4 7.54 17.06 11.00
N PHE A 5 6.47 16.48 11.54
CA PHE A 5 5.90 15.24 11.00
C PHE A 5 5.44 15.45 9.55
N ASN A 6 5.82 14.54 8.67
CA ASN A 6 5.47 14.62 7.25
C ASN A 6 3.98 14.29 7.06
N LYS A 7 3.21 15.23 6.49
CA LYS A 7 1.78 15.02 6.16
C LYS A 7 1.60 14.27 4.83
N VAL A 8 2.25 13.12 4.70
CA VAL A 8 2.14 12.23 3.54
C VAL A 8 1.74 10.85 4.01
N VAL A 9 0.68 10.32 3.42
CA VAL A 9 0.17 8.97 3.64
C VAL A 9 0.55 8.13 2.43
N LEU A 10 1.29 7.05 2.67
CA LEU A 10 1.58 6.03 1.67
C LEU A 10 0.77 4.76 1.98
N SER A 11 -0.17 4.40 1.11
CA SER A 11 -0.81 3.08 1.15
C SER A 11 -0.07 2.16 0.18
N ILE A 12 0.73 1.22 0.70
CA ILE A 12 1.55 0.31 -0.10
C ILE A 12 1.10 -1.13 0.11
N HIS A 13 0.47 -1.72 -0.90
CA HIS A 13 -0.17 -3.04 -0.83
C HIS A 13 0.37 -3.95 -1.95
N ALA A 14 -0.11 -5.18 -2.03
CA ALA A 14 0.46 -6.17 -2.94
C ALA A 14 0.01 -5.89 -4.37
N HIS A 15 -1.30 -5.75 -4.58
CA HIS A 15 -1.95 -5.73 -5.88
C HIS A 15 -2.74 -4.44 -6.16
N PRO A 16 -2.99 -4.11 -7.43
CA PRO A 16 -3.86 -3.00 -7.82
C PRO A 16 -5.33 -3.31 -7.52
N ASP A 17 -5.90 -2.64 -6.52
CA ASP A 17 -7.27 -2.77 -5.93
C ASP A 17 -7.22 -2.89 -4.39
N ASP A 18 -6.11 -3.36 -3.85
CA ASP A 18 -5.96 -3.58 -2.41
C ASP A 18 -6.15 -2.26 -1.63
N ALA A 19 -5.48 -1.17 -2.02
CA ALA A 19 -5.58 0.11 -1.30
C ALA A 19 -7.02 0.64 -1.30
N GLU A 20 -7.74 0.43 -2.39
CA GLU A 20 -9.14 0.80 -2.57
C GLU A 20 -10.07 -0.06 -1.68
N ALA A 21 -9.83 -1.37 -1.69
CA ALA A 21 -10.61 -2.35 -0.94
C ALA A 21 -10.48 -2.15 0.58
N TRP A 22 -9.26 -1.89 1.07
CA TRP A 22 -9.01 -1.79 2.51
C TRP A 22 -8.98 -0.36 3.04
N ASN A 23 -8.39 0.59 2.29
CA ASN A 23 -7.99 1.89 2.85
C ASN A 23 -8.66 3.12 2.23
N ALA A 24 -9.36 3.03 1.09
CA ALA A 24 -9.91 4.20 0.40
C ALA A 24 -10.64 5.20 1.33
N GLY A 25 -11.46 4.70 2.25
CA GLY A 25 -12.20 5.54 3.19
C GLY A 25 -11.27 6.31 4.14
N VAL A 26 -10.28 5.65 4.77
CA VAL A 26 -9.33 6.35 5.65
C VAL A 26 -8.41 7.29 4.86
N LEU A 27 -8.02 6.92 3.64
CA LEU A 27 -7.24 7.78 2.75
C LEU A 27 -8.01 9.06 2.40
N LYS A 28 -9.31 8.96 2.08
CA LYS A 28 -10.17 10.11 1.83
C LYS A 28 -10.30 11.02 3.07
N LEU A 29 -10.52 10.44 4.26
CA LEU A 29 -10.60 11.21 5.50
C LEU A 29 -9.30 11.94 5.83
N LEU A 30 -8.14 11.31 5.56
CA LEU A 30 -6.83 11.94 5.74
C LEU A 30 -6.58 13.03 4.69
N LYS A 31 -6.99 12.81 3.43
CA LYS A 31 -6.97 13.85 2.38
C LYS A 31 -7.73 15.10 2.82
N ASP A 32 -8.93 14.94 3.37
CA ASP A 32 -9.76 16.06 3.85
C ASP A 32 -9.13 16.81 5.03
N LYS A 33 -8.20 16.17 5.75
CA LYS A 33 -7.37 16.80 6.80
C LYS A 33 -6.08 17.44 6.26
N GLY A 34 -5.92 17.50 4.94
CA GLY A 34 -4.79 18.12 4.25
C GLY A 34 -3.54 17.23 4.18
N TYR A 35 -3.68 15.91 4.27
CA TYR A 35 -2.59 14.99 3.97
C TYR A 35 -2.48 14.78 2.46
N LYS A 36 -1.25 14.71 1.96
CA LYS A 36 -0.97 14.20 0.62
C LYS A 36 -1.14 12.69 0.62
N ILE A 37 -1.84 12.16 -0.37
CA ILE A 37 -2.05 10.71 -0.53
C ILE A 37 -1.13 10.18 -1.63
N VAL A 38 -0.50 9.05 -1.36
CA VAL A 38 0.25 8.24 -2.32
C VAL A 38 -0.21 6.80 -2.18
N ILE A 39 -0.48 6.16 -3.31
CA ILE A 39 -0.84 4.74 -3.38
C ILE A 39 0.27 4.02 -4.15
N ALA A 40 0.64 2.83 -3.68
CA ALA A 40 1.61 2.01 -4.37
C ALA A 40 1.27 0.53 -4.27
N THR A 41 1.69 -0.23 -5.28
CA THR A 41 1.58 -1.69 -5.28
C THR A 41 2.95 -2.35 -5.44
N MET A 42 3.13 -3.48 -4.77
CA MET A 42 4.35 -4.28 -4.91
C MET A 42 4.41 -4.94 -6.29
N THR A 43 3.27 -5.39 -6.82
CA THR A 43 3.16 -6.06 -8.12
C THR A 43 2.22 -5.31 -9.08
N GLY A 44 2.24 -5.71 -10.36
CA GLY A 44 1.30 -5.22 -11.37
C GLY A 44 -0.05 -5.93 -11.34
N GLY A 45 -0.25 -6.93 -10.48
CA GLY A 45 -1.43 -7.78 -10.50
C GLY A 45 -1.53 -8.65 -11.76
N ASP A 46 -0.37 -9.00 -12.32
CA ASP A 46 -0.17 -9.59 -13.65
C ASP A 46 -0.88 -10.95 -13.83
N LEU A 47 -1.23 -11.67 -12.75
CA LEU A 47 -1.96 -12.94 -12.80
C LEU A 47 -3.46 -12.81 -12.49
N GLY A 48 -3.96 -11.61 -12.19
CA GLY A 48 -5.36 -11.37 -11.84
C GLY A 48 -6.32 -11.22 -13.03
N GLY A 49 -5.82 -11.27 -14.27
CA GLY A 49 -6.61 -11.03 -15.48
C GLY A 49 -7.38 -12.26 -15.98
N CYS A 50 -8.51 -12.02 -16.65
CA CYS A 50 -9.26 -13.06 -17.37
C CYS A 50 -8.98 -12.97 -18.87
N ASN A 51 -8.54 -14.07 -19.50
CA ASN A 51 -8.30 -14.16 -20.95
C ASN A 51 -7.25 -13.17 -21.52
N MET A 52 -6.40 -12.59 -20.67
CA MET A 52 -5.28 -11.73 -21.05
C MET A 52 -3.97 -12.40 -20.64
N ASP A 53 -2.87 -12.08 -21.32
CA ASP A 53 -1.56 -12.48 -20.83
C ASP A 53 -1.10 -11.57 -19.66
N MET A 54 0.06 -11.90 -19.08
CA MET A 54 0.57 -11.19 -17.90
C MET A 54 0.86 -9.71 -18.19
N GLU A 55 1.47 -9.42 -19.34
CA GLU A 55 1.86 -8.05 -19.70
C GLU A 55 0.64 -7.17 -19.97
N GLU A 56 -0.33 -7.71 -20.70
CA GLU A 56 -1.59 -7.03 -20.97
C GLU A 56 -2.37 -6.79 -19.68
N THR A 57 -2.47 -7.80 -18.81
CA THR A 57 -3.13 -7.69 -17.50
C THR A 57 -2.51 -6.58 -16.66
N ALA A 58 -1.17 -6.58 -16.52
CA ALA A 58 -0.46 -5.58 -15.73
C ALA A 58 -0.67 -4.17 -16.27
N ARG A 59 -0.64 -4.01 -17.59
CA ARG A 59 -0.88 -2.71 -18.25
C ARG A 59 -2.28 -2.20 -17.99
N VAL A 60 -3.30 -3.06 -18.08
CA VAL A 60 -4.70 -2.71 -17.82
C VAL A 60 -4.87 -2.32 -16.35
N ARG A 61 -4.47 -3.21 -15.42
CA ARG A 61 -4.61 -2.98 -13.97
C ARG A 61 -3.83 -1.75 -13.48
N TYR A 62 -2.69 -1.44 -14.09
CA TYR A 62 -1.97 -0.18 -13.83
C TYR A 62 -2.83 1.05 -14.17
N GLN A 63 -3.52 1.06 -15.32
CA GLN A 63 -4.40 2.18 -15.69
C GLN A 63 -5.64 2.26 -14.80
N GLU A 64 -6.17 1.14 -14.36
CA GLU A 64 -7.28 1.06 -13.41
C GLU A 64 -6.91 1.67 -12.07
N ALA A 65 -5.83 1.20 -11.44
CA ALA A 65 -5.36 1.75 -10.18
C ALA A 65 -4.93 3.21 -10.28
N LYS A 66 -4.35 3.63 -11.42
CA LYS A 66 -4.06 5.05 -11.65
C LYS A 66 -5.32 5.91 -11.71
N ARG A 67 -6.40 5.42 -12.34
CA ARG A 67 -7.71 6.10 -12.37
C ARG A 67 -8.34 6.13 -10.97
N ALA A 68 -8.30 5.02 -10.24
CA ALA A 68 -8.78 4.95 -8.86
C ALA A 68 -8.03 5.93 -7.94
N ALA A 69 -6.70 5.98 -8.03
CA ALA A 69 -5.88 6.93 -7.27
C ALA A 69 -6.21 8.40 -7.60
N ALA A 70 -6.55 8.70 -8.86
CA ALA A 70 -6.91 10.05 -9.30
C ALA A 70 -8.19 10.59 -8.63
N VAL A 71 -9.12 9.73 -8.18
CA VAL A 71 -10.29 10.14 -7.37
C VAL A 71 -9.85 10.87 -6.10
N LEU A 72 -8.68 10.49 -5.56
CA LEU A 72 -8.06 11.12 -4.39
C LEU A 72 -6.95 12.11 -4.75
N ASP A 73 -6.80 12.54 -6.01
CA ASP A 73 -5.64 13.32 -6.48
C ASP A 73 -4.31 12.69 -6.00
N ALA A 74 -4.28 11.35 -5.87
CA ALA A 74 -3.14 10.63 -5.32
C ALA A 74 -2.15 10.27 -6.44
N GLU A 75 -0.87 10.26 -6.09
CA GLU A 75 0.14 9.63 -6.95
C GLU A 75 0.02 8.11 -6.85
N TYR A 76 0.26 7.42 -7.97
CA TYR A 76 0.26 5.96 -8.04
C TYR A 76 1.61 5.42 -8.53
N TYR A 77 2.15 4.43 -7.83
CA TYR A 77 3.41 3.76 -8.13
C TYR A 77 3.26 2.24 -8.16
N THR A 78 4.07 1.57 -8.97
CA THR A 78 4.23 0.11 -8.93
C THR A 78 5.70 -0.21 -8.75
N LEU A 79 6.03 -1.10 -7.80
CA LEU A 79 7.43 -1.43 -7.47
C LEU A 79 8.01 -2.55 -8.34
N GLY A 80 7.19 -3.15 -9.22
CA GLY A 80 7.63 -4.06 -10.27
C GLY A 80 7.98 -5.47 -9.78
N GLY A 81 7.41 -5.91 -8.66
CA GLY A 81 7.33 -7.32 -8.32
C GLY A 81 6.36 -8.05 -9.25
N VAL A 82 6.47 -9.38 -9.29
CA VAL A 82 5.63 -10.23 -10.14
C VAL A 82 4.54 -10.87 -9.28
N ASP A 83 3.28 -10.69 -9.67
CA ASP A 83 2.12 -11.28 -9.00
C ASP A 83 2.25 -12.81 -8.86
N GLY A 84 2.00 -13.34 -7.66
CA GLY A 84 2.17 -14.76 -7.29
C GLY A 84 3.61 -15.22 -7.12
N PHE A 85 4.58 -14.38 -7.48
CA PHE A 85 6.02 -14.62 -7.39
C PHE A 85 6.75 -13.48 -6.65
N LEU A 86 6.05 -12.80 -5.74
CA LEU A 86 6.65 -11.77 -4.90
C LEU A 86 7.48 -12.41 -3.79
N PHE A 87 8.78 -12.12 -3.78
CA PHE A 87 9.72 -12.58 -2.76
C PHE A 87 10.31 -11.41 -1.98
N ASP A 88 10.62 -11.65 -0.71
CA ASP A 88 11.33 -10.70 0.14
C ASP A 88 12.83 -10.70 -0.22
N THR A 89 13.19 -9.88 -1.21
CA THR A 89 14.57 -9.71 -1.67
C THR A 89 15.13 -8.36 -1.23
N LYS A 90 16.47 -8.26 -1.18
CA LYS A 90 17.15 -6.98 -0.93
C LYS A 90 16.71 -5.90 -1.93
N GLU A 91 16.53 -6.26 -3.20
CA GLU A 91 16.08 -5.33 -4.23
C GLU A 91 14.69 -4.76 -3.93
N MET A 92 13.71 -5.62 -3.61
CA MET A 92 12.36 -5.17 -3.28
C MET A 92 12.32 -4.34 -2.00
N ARG A 93 13.12 -4.68 -0.99
CA ARG A 93 13.28 -3.84 0.21
C ARG A 93 13.80 -2.45 -0.14
N LEU A 94 14.85 -2.36 -0.97
CA LEU A 94 15.42 -1.07 -1.37
C LEU A 94 14.45 -0.23 -2.18
N LYS A 95 13.65 -0.83 -3.08
CA LYS A 95 12.58 -0.14 -3.81
C LYS A 95 11.52 0.44 -2.86
N ALA A 96 11.09 -0.32 -1.86
CA ALA A 96 10.13 0.18 -0.86
C ALA A 96 10.72 1.33 -0.02
N ILE A 97 11.97 1.21 0.43
CA ILE A 97 12.66 2.26 1.20
C ILE A 97 12.84 3.53 0.34
N SER A 98 13.29 3.37 -0.89
CA SER A 98 13.45 4.48 -1.85
C SER A 98 12.12 5.20 -2.06
N LEU A 99 11.02 4.47 -2.29
CA LEU A 99 9.70 5.10 -2.42
C LEU A 99 9.28 5.84 -1.15
N MET A 100 9.40 5.22 0.04
CA MET A 100 9.06 5.88 1.31
C MET A 100 9.83 7.19 1.50
N ARG A 101 11.13 7.21 1.18
CA ARG A 101 11.98 8.40 1.26
C ARG A 101 11.64 9.42 0.19
N LYS A 102 11.41 9.00 -1.06
CA LYS A 102 11.05 9.86 -2.19
C LYS A 102 9.79 10.66 -1.90
N VAL A 103 8.77 10.01 -1.35
CA VAL A 103 7.49 10.68 -1.06
C VAL A 103 7.46 11.36 0.30
N ARG A 104 8.53 11.25 1.10
CA ARG A 104 8.58 11.72 2.50
C ARG A 104 7.46 11.11 3.34
N ALA A 105 7.27 9.79 3.28
CA ALA A 105 6.18 9.12 3.99
C ALA A 105 6.19 9.44 5.49
N GLY A 106 5.04 9.86 6.04
CA GLY A 106 4.85 10.04 7.48
C GLY A 106 3.96 8.96 8.09
N ILE A 107 2.93 8.54 7.34
CA ILE A 107 2.06 7.41 7.67
C ILE A 107 2.17 6.38 6.55
N VAL A 108 2.29 5.11 6.90
CA VAL A 108 2.31 3.99 5.97
C VAL A 108 1.21 3.00 6.34
N PHE A 109 0.37 2.64 5.38
CA PHE A 109 -0.58 1.54 5.50
C PHE A 109 -0.12 0.35 4.66
N THR A 110 -0.22 -0.87 5.20
CA THR A 110 0.09 -2.11 4.49
C THR A 110 -0.77 -3.29 4.95
N HIS A 111 -0.56 -4.46 4.36
CA HIS A 111 -1.23 -5.71 4.70
C HIS A 111 -0.90 -6.20 6.11
N LEU A 112 -1.78 -6.99 6.72
CA LEU A 112 -1.48 -7.73 7.94
C LEU A 112 -0.58 -8.94 7.63
N SER A 113 0.38 -9.24 8.50
CA SER A 113 1.35 -10.32 8.28
C SER A 113 0.74 -11.74 8.32
N CYS A 114 -0.48 -11.90 8.84
CA CYS A 114 -1.22 -13.16 8.88
C CYS A 114 -2.39 -13.23 7.88
N ASP A 115 -2.26 -12.58 6.71
CA ASP A 115 -3.22 -12.68 5.61
C ASP A 115 -3.17 -14.07 4.92
N TYR A 116 -4.27 -14.54 4.32
CA TYR A 116 -4.33 -15.80 3.56
C TYR A 116 -3.44 -15.79 2.30
N HIS A 117 -3.27 -14.64 1.66
CA HIS A 117 -2.53 -14.49 0.42
C HIS A 117 -1.02 -14.36 0.67
N THR A 118 -0.20 -15.12 -0.06
CA THR A 118 1.27 -15.11 0.08
C THR A 118 1.86 -13.72 -0.18
N ASP A 119 1.45 -13.08 -1.28
CA ASP A 119 1.97 -11.75 -1.64
C ASP A 119 1.59 -10.67 -0.63
N HIS A 120 0.44 -10.80 0.05
CA HIS A 120 0.05 -9.89 1.11
C HIS A 120 1.00 -10.03 2.31
N ARG A 121 1.30 -11.26 2.73
CA ARG A 121 2.26 -11.52 3.81
C ARG A 121 3.68 -11.07 3.45
N THR A 122 4.13 -11.35 2.22
CA THR A 122 5.44 -10.89 1.74
C THR A 122 5.51 -9.36 1.71
N THR A 123 4.45 -8.70 1.24
CA THR A 123 4.34 -7.24 1.24
C THR A 123 4.39 -6.67 2.65
N ALA A 124 3.64 -7.24 3.61
CA ALA A 124 3.66 -6.82 5.01
C ALA A 124 5.09 -6.84 5.58
N ASN A 125 5.82 -7.95 5.39
CA ASN A 125 7.20 -8.10 5.86
C ASN A 125 8.18 -7.12 5.18
N LEU A 126 8.04 -6.94 3.86
CA LEU A 126 8.85 -6.01 3.07
C LEU A 126 8.66 -4.57 3.55
N VAL A 127 7.41 -4.15 3.74
CA VAL A 127 7.05 -2.79 4.14
C VAL A 127 7.44 -2.52 5.58
N GLU A 128 7.24 -3.48 6.49
CA GLU A 128 7.69 -3.35 7.89
C GLU A 128 9.21 -3.19 7.97
N SER A 129 9.94 -4.07 7.28
CA SER A 129 11.41 -4.00 7.21
C SER A 129 11.88 -2.67 6.61
N ALA A 130 11.23 -2.19 5.56
CA ALA A 130 11.55 -0.92 4.92
C ALA A 130 11.28 0.28 5.84
N ALA A 131 10.13 0.31 6.50
CA ALA A 131 9.74 1.40 7.39
C ALA A 131 10.74 1.58 8.54
N MET A 132 11.18 0.48 9.15
CA MET A 132 12.12 0.51 10.28
C MET A 132 13.47 1.14 9.96
N VAL A 133 13.92 1.05 8.70
CA VAL A 133 15.23 1.58 8.27
C VAL A 133 15.13 2.83 7.38
N ALA A 134 13.91 3.29 7.07
CA ALA A 134 13.70 4.42 6.15
C ALA A 134 14.31 5.75 6.66
N SER A 135 14.52 5.89 7.96
CA SER A 135 15.18 7.04 8.61
C SER A 135 16.70 6.88 8.79
N LEU A 136 17.29 5.73 8.43
CA LEU A 136 18.70 5.44 8.66
C LEU A 136 19.58 5.82 7.46
N ASP A 137 20.44 6.82 7.64
CA ASP A 137 21.36 7.33 6.59
C ASP A 137 22.14 6.27 5.79
N PRO A 138 22.70 5.20 6.40
CA PRO A 138 23.53 4.23 5.68
C PRO A 138 22.81 3.34 4.65
N VAL A 139 21.47 3.38 4.56
CA VAL A 139 20.74 2.57 3.58
C VAL A 139 21.08 3.04 2.16
N PRO A 140 21.48 2.13 1.25
CA PRO A 140 22.01 2.50 -0.07
C PRO A 140 20.89 2.80 -1.08
N VAL A 141 20.22 3.93 -0.91
CA VAL A 141 19.28 4.52 -1.87
C VAL A 141 19.62 6.00 -2.07
N GLU A 142 19.25 6.57 -3.22
CA GLU A 142 19.62 7.95 -3.58
C GLU A 142 18.90 8.99 -2.71
N GLU A 143 17.67 8.68 -2.29
CA GLU A 143 16.86 9.62 -1.53
C GLU A 143 17.37 9.79 -0.08
N LYS A 144 17.30 11.03 0.39
CA LYS A 144 17.65 11.38 1.77
C LYS A 144 16.76 10.62 2.77
N PRO A 145 17.29 10.24 3.93
CA PRO A 145 16.52 9.60 4.98
C PRO A 145 15.30 10.41 5.41
N LEU A 146 14.28 9.72 5.91
CA LEU A 146 13.17 10.37 6.61
C LEU A 146 13.67 10.95 7.93
N GLU A 147 13.11 12.09 8.35
CA GLU A 147 13.47 12.71 9.64
C GLU A 147 13.07 11.83 10.83
N VAL A 148 12.03 11.02 10.65
CA VAL A 148 11.48 10.09 11.64
C VAL A 148 11.01 8.83 10.93
N THR A 149 11.04 7.71 11.64
CA THR A 149 10.39 6.46 11.20
C THR A 149 8.90 6.71 11.00
N PRO A 150 8.30 6.33 9.86
CA PRO A 150 6.88 6.56 9.61
C PRO A 150 6.02 5.73 10.56
N LEU A 151 4.82 6.23 10.86
CA LEU A 151 3.81 5.46 11.58
C LEU A 151 3.29 4.35 10.67
N LEU A 152 3.51 3.10 11.05
CA LEU A 152 3.08 1.92 10.29
C LEU A 152 1.78 1.36 10.85
N TYR A 153 0.79 1.16 9.98
CA TYR A 153 -0.49 0.55 10.31
C TYR A 153 -0.78 -0.61 9.35
N HIS A 154 -1.28 -1.71 9.90
CA HIS A 154 -1.67 -2.89 9.14
C HIS A 154 -3.20 -2.92 8.98
N SER A 155 -3.66 -3.12 7.75
CA SER A 155 -5.07 -3.26 7.41
C SER A 155 -5.47 -4.72 7.51
N SER A 156 -6.59 -4.98 8.18
CA SER A 156 -7.07 -6.35 8.42
C SER A 156 -7.58 -7.00 7.13
N PRO A 157 -7.33 -8.30 6.90
CA PRO A 157 -7.75 -9.02 5.71
C PRO A 157 -9.28 -9.06 5.60
N LEU A 158 -9.78 -9.20 4.36
CA LEU A 158 -11.20 -9.14 4.02
C LEU A 158 -12.08 -10.08 4.87
N THR A 159 -11.60 -11.30 5.14
CA THR A 159 -12.34 -12.34 5.84
C THR A 159 -12.07 -12.39 7.34
N LEU A 160 -11.17 -11.53 7.86
CA LEU A 160 -10.65 -11.62 9.23
C LEU A 160 -10.20 -13.06 9.58
N SER A 161 -9.63 -13.77 8.61
CA SER A 161 -9.17 -15.14 8.77
C SER A 161 -7.68 -15.28 8.46
N ASP A 162 -7.01 -16.18 9.18
CA ASP A 162 -5.63 -16.56 8.94
C ASP A 162 -5.51 -17.52 7.72
N PRO A 163 -4.29 -17.91 7.30
CA PRO A 163 -4.11 -18.83 6.17
C PRO A 163 -4.74 -20.21 6.33
N LEU A 164 -5.10 -20.61 7.55
CA LEU A 164 -5.76 -21.88 7.86
C LEU A 164 -7.29 -21.72 8.00
N GLY A 165 -7.83 -20.51 7.82
CA GLY A 165 -9.25 -20.20 7.98
C GLY A 165 -9.67 -19.96 9.44
N GLY A 166 -8.72 -19.87 10.37
CA GLY A 166 -8.98 -19.49 11.76
C GLY A 166 -9.27 -17.99 11.90
N ASN A 167 -10.06 -17.59 12.90
CA ASN A 167 -10.30 -16.17 13.16
C ASN A 167 -9.01 -15.46 13.60
N ILE A 168 -8.71 -14.31 13.00
CA ILE A 168 -7.62 -13.45 13.49
C ILE A 168 -8.08 -12.63 14.70
N ASN A 169 -7.10 -12.13 15.46
CA ASN A 169 -7.37 -11.18 16.53
C ASN A 169 -8.11 -9.94 15.99
N PRO A 170 -9.09 -9.41 16.74
CA PRO A 170 -9.82 -8.23 16.31
C PRO A 170 -8.84 -7.04 16.11
N PRO A 171 -9.13 -6.14 15.15
CA PRO A 171 -8.37 -4.91 14.97
C PRO A 171 -8.24 -4.13 16.28
N HIS A 172 -7.08 -3.50 16.50
CA HIS A 172 -6.86 -2.63 17.66
C HIS A 172 -7.83 -1.44 17.71
N PHE A 173 -8.28 -0.98 16.54
CA PHE A 173 -9.27 0.08 16.39
C PHE A 173 -9.95 -0.02 15.02
N TYR A 174 -11.05 0.70 14.88
CA TYR A 174 -11.78 0.87 13.62
C TYR A 174 -11.81 2.34 13.23
N VAL A 175 -11.87 2.62 11.93
CA VAL A 175 -12.11 3.97 11.40
C VAL A 175 -13.48 3.98 10.74
N ASP A 176 -14.36 4.84 11.22
CA ASP A 176 -15.67 5.04 10.59
C ASP A 176 -15.51 5.80 9.27
N ILE A 177 -15.86 5.15 8.17
CA ILE A 177 -15.78 5.68 6.81
C ILE A 177 -17.17 5.98 6.23
N THR A 178 -18.23 5.97 7.05
CA THR A 178 -19.62 6.12 6.61
C THR A 178 -19.83 7.38 5.75
N SER A 179 -19.21 8.49 6.13
CA SER A 179 -19.33 9.77 5.41
C SER A 179 -18.64 9.80 4.03
N VAL A 180 -17.76 8.83 3.74
CA VAL A 180 -16.93 8.79 2.53
C VAL A 180 -17.04 7.45 1.79
N ILE A 181 -18.06 6.65 2.11
CA ILE A 181 -18.24 5.31 1.54
C ILE A 181 -18.42 5.34 0.02
N GLU A 182 -19.06 6.38 -0.52
CA GLU A 182 -19.25 6.54 -1.96
C GLU A 182 -17.92 6.75 -2.69
N THR A 183 -16.95 7.46 -2.09
CA THR A 183 -15.60 7.58 -2.66
C THR A 183 -14.90 6.22 -2.72
N LYS A 184 -15.05 5.38 -1.70
CA LYS A 184 -14.50 4.00 -1.72
C LYS A 184 -15.12 3.19 -2.86
N LYS A 185 -16.44 3.26 -3.03
CA LYS A 185 -17.15 2.56 -4.11
C LYS A 185 -16.72 3.06 -5.49
N GLU A 186 -16.57 4.37 -5.66
CA GLU A 186 -16.08 4.98 -6.90
C GLU A 186 -14.68 4.49 -7.24
N MET A 187 -13.74 4.54 -6.28
CA MET A 187 -12.38 4.02 -6.49
C MET A 187 -12.37 2.54 -6.90
N LEU A 188 -13.16 1.71 -6.23
CA LEU A 188 -13.30 0.29 -6.55
C LEU A 188 -13.92 0.05 -7.95
N SER A 189 -14.81 0.93 -8.40
CA SER A 189 -15.48 0.79 -9.70
C SER A 189 -14.54 0.95 -10.91
N HIS A 190 -13.29 1.38 -10.69
CA HIS A 190 -12.29 1.51 -11.75
C HIS A 190 -11.56 0.21 -12.10
N HIS A 191 -11.68 -0.85 -11.30
CA HIS A 191 -11.08 -2.17 -11.52
C HIS A 191 -12.13 -3.12 -12.11
N ILE A 192 -12.05 -3.42 -13.41
CA ILE A 192 -13.13 -4.07 -14.18
C ILE A 192 -12.75 -5.42 -14.79
#